data_AF-A0A818WEV0-F1
#
_entry.id   AF-A0A818WEV0-F1
#
_cell.length_a   1.000
_cell.length_b   1.000
_cell.length_c   1.000
_cell.angle_alpha   90.00
_cell.angle_beta   90.00
_cell.angle_gamma   90.00
#
_symmetry.space_group_name_H-M   'P 1'
#
loop_
_entity.id
_entity.type
_entity.pdbx_description
1 polymer ?
#
loop_
_entity_poly.entity_id
_entity_poly.type
_entity_poly.pdbx_seq_one_letter_code
_entity_poly.pdbx_strand_id
1 'polypeptide(L)'
;MDGTGRGKLSRQVKFTFQKNIETPCPPSLSILKDETSKKKHHRKPEIVTVDITLPLPAAMEHRMPIFIPCDQFPTNYISPTTLSILHWSKYHGRNISFYLKDIGYFSTADRSDANRCREDFRYLKRLRYNLDDVRQIKQMNIEFDLNIGSAYLNPAEPSTSLDALLWWINRHRTSLMDNKGRFTFDFVAWRGTIRKIMSSLFNNDTDWRIGVIRFRGAYFLHVFHTDTELGVEFGQTPIEKRMCYWGHKFEDYLCSETPPLFPSPKKLFSLVNLATLGVHTLLYGSEIDACTQDSVFNDENICQKSTRNHNDNKNSNTKLKKKGTFVEIKVVYAENMLDLHTTTARKYAKWWSQCFLTGIEQILLGFRDDHGFVRQIQPLLIKDIETRARTWSSSSFLGFLNEFCAFVRKTITKDYFDDEKTVYLFYFSPQEKKIKWRTTTEATYQFLPDWFTSQDFSSSEELIK
;
A
#
# COMPACT_ATOMS: atom_id res chain seq x y z
N MET A 1 -47.46 39.64 -4.13
CA MET A 1 -47.23 38.97 -2.83
C MET A 1 -45.84 38.39 -2.89
N ASP A 2 -44.94 39.04 -2.17
CA ASP A 2 -43.52 39.14 -2.51
C ASP A 2 -42.68 37.98 -1.98
N GLY A 3 -41.86 37.43 -2.88
CA GLY A 3 -40.39 37.53 -2.83
C GLY A 3 -39.62 37.19 -1.56
N THR A 4 -38.84 36.12 -1.66
CA THR A 4 -37.44 35.96 -1.18
C THR A 4 -37.19 35.65 0.30
N GLY A 5 -36.69 34.44 0.57
CA GLY A 5 -36.04 34.06 1.82
C GLY A 5 -34.63 33.52 1.57
N ARG A 6 -33.61 34.38 1.72
CA ARG A 6 -32.19 34.00 1.91
C ARG A 6 -31.93 33.88 3.42
N GLY A 7 -31.18 32.86 3.84
CA GLY A 7 -30.73 32.74 5.23
C GLY A 7 -29.72 31.61 5.45
N LYS A 8 -28.46 31.91 5.19
CA LYS A 8 -27.25 31.15 5.54
C LYS A 8 -26.95 31.24 7.05
N LEU A 9 -26.24 30.22 7.58
CA LEU A 9 -25.15 30.25 8.60
C LEU A 9 -25.45 31.01 9.92
N SER A 10 -25.08 30.61 11.12
CA SER A 10 -24.08 29.70 11.68
C SER A 10 -24.21 29.88 13.19
N ARG A 11 -24.04 28.83 14.01
CA ARG A 11 -23.67 29.01 15.42
C ARG A 11 -22.53 28.07 15.77
N GLN A 12 -21.34 28.64 15.82
CA GLN A 12 -20.23 28.16 16.63
C GLN A 12 -20.65 28.21 18.10
N VAL A 13 -20.40 27.13 18.83
CA VAL A 13 -20.38 27.14 20.29
C VAL A 13 -18.97 26.74 20.71
N LYS A 14 -18.30 27.68 21.36
CA LYS A 14 -16.98 27.55 21.98
C LYS A 14 -17.23 27.72 23.47
N PHE A 15 -17.02 26.67 24.26
CA PHE A 15 -17.14 26.75 25.71
C PHE A 15 -15.77 27.11 26.31
N THR A 16 -15.71 28.27 26.94
CA THR A 16 -14.63 28.71 27.83
C THR A 16 -15.25 28.83 29.21
N PHE A 17 -14.72 28.13 30.20
CA PHE A 17 -15.19 28.23 31.59
C PHE A 17 -14.25 29.16 32.39
N GLN A 18 -14.77 30.32 32.80
CA GLN A 18 -14.28 31.07 33.95
C GLN A 18 -15.49 31.58 34.74
N LYS A 19 -15.38 31.50 36.06
CA LYS A 19 -16.47 31.41 37.04
C LYS A 19 -16.90 32.81 37.54
N ASN A 20 -18.21 33.06 37.50
CA ASN A 20 -19.10 33.99 38.24
C ASN A 20 -18.55 35.38 38.66
N ILE A 21 -19.01 36.50 38.06
CA ILE A 21 -20.31 37.23 38.26
C ILE A 21 -20.39 37.92 39.63
N GLU A 22 -20.36 39.25 39.63
CA GLU A 22 -21.48 40.10 40.04
C GLU A 22 -21.31 41.53 39.48
N THR A 23 -22.38 42.06 38.89
CA THR A 23 -22.59 43.42 38.33
C THR A 23 -23.73 44.07 39.14
N PRO A 24 -23.91 45.41 39.19
CA PRO A 24 -24.58 46.13 38.08
C PRO A 24 -24.11 47.58 37.80
N CYS A 25 -24.36 48.01 36.56
CA CYS A 25 -24.11 49.32 35.92
C CYS A 25 -25.12 50.44 36.34
N PRO A 26 -25.27 51.56 35.57
CA PRO A 26 -24.51 52.83 35.43
C PRO A 26 -25.48 54.03 35.74
N PRO A 27 -25.44 55.30 35.22
CA PRO A 27 -24.51 56.00 34.31
C PRO A 27 -24.17 57.49 34.62
N SER A 28 -23.29 58.04 33.78
CA SER A 28 -23.25 59.42 33.24
C SER A 28 -22.99 60.64 34.14
N LEU A 29 -21.98 61.42 33.70
CA LEU A 29 -21.89 62.89 33.58
C LEU A 29 -20.55 63.45 34.10
N SER A 30 -19.69 63.75 33.12
CA SER A 30 -18.95 65.00 32.92
C SER A 30 -18.26 65.72 34.10
N ILE A 31 -17.03 66.16 33.81
CA ILE A 31 -16.36 67.42 34.22
C ILE A 31 -15.02 67.22 34.95
N LEU A 32 -13.97 67.64 34.22
CA LEU A 32 -12.74 68.36 34.59
C LEU A 32 -11.96 68.05 35.89
N LYS A 33 -10.64 67.88 35.69
CA LYS A 33 -9.47 68.46 36.40
C LYS A 33 -9.76 69.04 37.81
N ASP A 34 -8.99 68.77 38.86
CA ASP A 34 -7.54 69.00 38.94
C ASP A 34 -6.96 68.43 40.26
N GLU A 35 -5.66 68.15 40.20
CA GLU A 35 -4.61 68.34 41.19
C GLU A 35 -4.77 68.21 42.73
N THR A 36 -3.76 67.53 43.27
CA THR A 36 -3.02 67.74 44.54
C THR A 36 -3.21 66.78 45.72
N SER A 37 -2.02 66.37 46.17
CA SER A 37 -1.61 65.57 47.32
C SER A 37 -2.35 65.77 48.64
N LYS A 38 -2.45 64.69 49.43
CA LYS A 38 -2.00 64.66 50.85
C LYS A 38 -1.93 63.23 51.43
N LYS A 39 -0.79 62.95 52.06
CA LYS A 39 -0.42 61.72 52.78
C LYS A 39 -1.36 61.42 53.95
N LYS A 40 -1.72 60.15 54.20
CA LYS A 40 -2.07 59.61 55.52
C LYS A 40 -1.63 58.13 55.64
N HIS A 41 -1.07 57.81 56.81
CA HIS A 41 -0.29 56.61 57.14
C HIS A 41 -1.03 55.27 56.98
N HIS A 42 -0.34 54.28 56.41
CA HIS A 42 -0.74 52.87 56.34
C HIS A 42 -0.63 52.20 57.73
N ARG A 43 -1.72 51.64 58.24
CA ARG A 43 -1.68 50.44 59.11
C ARG A 43 -2.01 49.24 58.22
N LYS A 44 -1.04 48.36 58.00
CA LYS A 44 -1.29 47.06 57.34
C LYS A 44 -2.07 46.17 58.32
N PRO A 45 -3.13 45.47 57.89
CA PRO A 45 -3.73 44.42 58.72
C PRO A 45 -2.76 43.23 58.84
N GLU A 46 -2.66 42.65 60.03
CA GLU A 46 -1.91 41.43 60.31
C GLU A 46 -2.43 40.28 59.43
N ILE A 47 -1.53 39.67 58.66
CA ILE A 47 -1.79 38.42 57.95
C ILE A 47 -1.43 37.30 58.93
N VAL A 48 -2.45 36.69 59.54
CA VAL A 48 -2.28 35.42 60.25
C VAL A 48 -2.07 34.33 59.20
N THR A 49 -0.83 33.86 59.08
CA THR A 49 -0.48 32.71 58.25
C THR A 49 -0.77 31.45 59.06
N VAL A 50 -1.73 30.64 58.58
CA VAL A 50 -1.92 29.28 59.08
C VAL A 50 -1.17 28.37 58.12
N ASP A 51 -0.08 27.77 58.59
CA ASP A 51 0.65 26.76 57.83
C ASP A 51 -0.20 25.49 57.73
N ILE A 52 -0.95 25.37 56.63
CA ILE A 52 -1.59 24.11 56.26
C ILE A 52 -0.54 23.30 55.48
N THR A 53 0.06 22.31 56.13
CA THR A 53 0.91 21.34 55.45
C THR A 53 0.01 20.48 54.56
N LEU A 54 0.01 20.74 53.25
CA LEU A 54 -0.59 19.82 52.29
C LEU A 54 0.20 18.51 52.32
N PRO A 55 -0.45 17.34 52.34
CA PRO A 55 0.27 16.07 52.24
C PRO A 55 1.05 16.08 50.93
N LEU A 56 2.38 15.91 51.03
CA LEU A 56 3.26 15.72 49.88
C LEU A 56 2.64 14.65 48.97
N PRO A 57 2.63 14.85 47.63
CA PRO A 57 2.14 13.82 46.74
C PRO A 57 2.97 12.56 46.99
N ALA A 58 2.30 11.48 47.37
CA ALA A 58 2.92 10.17 47.47
C ALA A 58 3.76 9.96 46.21
N ALA A 59 5.04 9.65 46.39
CA ALA A 59 5.93 9.32 45.31
C ALA A 59 5.20 8.34 44.39
N MET A 60 4.85 8.79 43.18
CA MET A 60 4.32 7.89 42.16
C MET A 60 5.46 6.92 41.87
N GLU A 61 5.46 5.77 42.54
CA GLU A 61 6.26 4.64 42.13
C GLU A 61 6.00 4.48 40.64
N HIS A 62 7.05 4.67 39.83
CA HIS A 62 7.04 4.30 38.43
C HIS A 62 6.88 2.78 38.38
N ARG A 63 5.65 2.28 38.56
CA ARG A 63 5.31 0.89 38.29
C ARG A 63 5.58 0.69 36.81
N MET A 64 6.63 -0.05 36.50
CA MET A 64 6.88 -0.48 35.14
C MET A 64 5.59 -1.16 34.64
N PRO A 65 5.11 -0.79 33.44
CA PRO A 65 3.92 -1.43 32.90
C PRO A 65 4.13 -2.95 32.89
N ILE A 66 3.21 -3.68 33.53
CA ILE A 66 3.21 -5.13 33.51
C ILE A 66 2.71 -5.54 32.14
N PHE A 67 3.61 -6.08 31.32
CA PHE A 67 3.26 -6.65 30.03
C PHE A 67 2.69 -8.05 30.24
N ILE A 68 1.43 -8.22 29.85
CA ILE A 68 0.73 -9.49 29.88
C ILE A 68 1.09 -10.25 28.59
N PRO A 69 1.60 -11.49 28.66
CA PRO A 69 1.87 -12.26 27.46
C PRO A 69 0.56 -12.57 26.69
N CYS A 70 0.68 -12.73 25.36
CA CYS A 70 -0.48 -12.76 24.46
C CYS A 70 -1.48 -13.89 24.77
N ASP A 71 -1.00 -14.99 25.35
CA ASP A 71 -1.77 -16.16 25.76
C ASP A 71 -2.76 -15.89 26.91
N GLN A 72 -2.56 -14.82 27.66
CA GLN A 72 -3.45 -14.43 28.77
C GLN A 72 -4.61 -13.53 28.32
N PHE A 73 -4.61 -13.04 27.08
CA PHE A 73 -5.75 -12.31 26.52
C PHE A 73 -6.75 -13.28 25.87
N PRO A 74 -8.06 -13.01 25.98
CA PRO A 74 -9.06 -13.73 25.20
C PRO A 74 -8.69 -13.74 23.72
N THR A 75 -8.94 -14.83 23.00
CA THR A 75 -8.60 -14.97 21.57
C THR A 75 -9.28 -13.90 20.69
N ASN A 76 -10.41 -13.37 21.13
CA ASN A 76 -11.16 -12.29 20.48
C ASN A 76 -10.81 -10.88 21.01
N TYR A 77 -9.81 -10.74 21.88
CA TYR A 77 -9.38 -9.45 22.40
C TYR A 77 -8.84 -8.58 21.28
N ILE A 78 -9.40 -7.38 21.12
CA ILE A 78 -8.92 -6.38 20.17
C ILE A 78 -8.18 -5.31 20.95
N SER A 79 -6.97 -4.98 20.51
CA SER A 79 -6.17 -3.93 21.12
C SER A 79 -6.93 -2.59 21.12
N PRO A 80 -6.87 -1.81 22.22
CA PRO A 80 -7.47 -0.48 22.27
C PRO A 80 -6.72 0.53 21.38
N THR A 81 -5.50 0.20 20.94
CA THR A 81 -4.73 1.06 20.03
C THR A 81 -5.17 0.83 18.59
N THR A 82 -5.42 1.92 17.87
CA THR A 82 -5.91 1.89 16.48
C THR A 82 -5.21 2.94 15.63
N LEU A 83 -5.09 2.67 14.33
CA LEU A 83 -4.67 3.68 13.35
C LEU A 83 -5.91 4.19 12.60
N SER A 84 -6.20 5.49 12.72
CA SER A 84 -7.33 6.10 12.02
C SER A 84 -6.92 6.50 10.60
N ILE A 85 -7.76 6.18 9.62
CA ILE A 85 -7.58 6.62 8.23
C ILE A 85 -8.26 7.98 8.08
N LEU A 86 -7.45 9.03 7.97
CA LEU A 86 -7.94 10.38 7.79
C LEU A 86 -8.32 10.66 6.33
N HIS A 87 -9.01 11.78 6.09
CA HIS A 87 -9.25 12.25 4.73
C HIS A 87 -7.93 12.50 4.00
N TRP A 88 -7.84 12.13 2.71
CA TRP A 88 -6.60 12.15 1.93
C TRP A 88 -5.86 13.49 1.95
N SER A 89 -6.58 14.60 2.02
CA SER A 89 -5.99 15.94 2.09
C SER A 89 -5.10 16.17 3.33
N LYS A 90 -5.23 15.35 4.38
CA LYS A 90 -4.33 15.35 5.56
C LYS A 90 -2.98 14.69 5.29
N TYR A 91 -2.88 13.92 4.21
CA TYR A 91 -1.65 13.28 3.74
C TYR A 91 -1.07 14.00 2.53
N HIS A 92 -1.87 14.81 1.83
CA HIS A 92 -1.43 15.61 0.70
C HIS A 92 -0.29 16.56 1.07
N GLY A 93 0.70 16.67 0.19
CA GLY A 93 1.86 17.55 0.38
C GLY A 93 2.90 17.04 1.40
N ARG A 94 2.68 15.89 2.04
CA ARG A 94 3.72 15.25 2.86
C ARG A 94 4.87 14.83 1.95
N ASN A 95 6.08 15.28 2.29
CA ASN A 95 7.29 14.93 1.56
C ASN A 95 7.87 13.63 2.11
N ILE A 96 7.35 12.50 1.63
CA ILE A 96 7.89 11.17 1.92
C ILE A 96 8.70 10.72 0.71
N SER A 97 9.99 10.47 0.91
CA SER A 97 10.85 9.92 -0.12
C SER A 97 10.41 8.49 -0.47
N PHE A 98 10.44 8.17 -1.77
CA PHE A 98 10.26 6.82 -2.26
C PHE A 98 11.33 6.55 -3.32
N TYR A 99 12.21 5.58 -3.05
CA TYR A 99 13.23 5.12 -3.99
C TYR A 99 13.01 3.64 -4.28
N LEU A 100 12.97 3.25 -5.55
CA LEU A 100 12.71 1.88 -5.99
C LEU A 100 13.95 1.31 -6.69
N LYS A 101 14.29 0.07 -6.35
CA LYS A 101 15.31 -0.71 -7.03
C LYS A 101 14.79 -2.13 -7.31
N ASP A 102 15.02 -2.62 -8.51
CA ASP A 102 14.83 -4.03 -8.83
C ASP A 102 16.10 -4.78 -8.42
N ILE A 103 15.97 -5.78 -7.56
CA ILE A 103 17.10 -6.53 -6.99
C ILE A 103 17.15 -7.98 -7.47
N GLY A 104 16.14 -8.42 -8.22
CA GLY A 104 16.07 -9.73 -8.83
C GLY A 104 14.72 -10.00 -9.44
N TYR A 105 14.52 -11.26 -9.84
CA TYR A 105 13.28 -11.74 -10.43
C TYR A 105 13.17 -13.25 -10.24
N PHE A 106 11.95 -13.77 -10.39
CA PHE A 106 11.71 -15.20 -10.48
C PHE A 106 10.42 -15.46 -11.25
N SER A 107 10.26 -16.71 -11.67
CA SER A 107 9.07 -17.21 -12.32
C SER A 107 8.53 -18.42 -11.58
N THR A 108 7.21 -18.52 -11.51
CA THR A 108 6.52 -19.65 -10.87
C THR A 108 5.22 -19.99 -11.61
N ALA A 109 4.73 -21.21 -11.45
CA ALA A 109 3.38 -21.59 -11.85
C ALA A 109 2.35 -21.22 -10.78
N ASP A 110 2.74 -21.27 -9.50
CA ASP A 110 1.90 -20.97 -8.35
C ASP A 110 2.77 -20.34 -7.24
N ARG A 111 2.26 -19.32 -6.57
CA ARG A 111 2.95 -18.67 -5.44
C ARG A 111 3.12 -19.59 -4.23
N SER A 112 2.28 -20.62 -4.09
CA SER A 112 2.38 -21.64 -3.04
C SER A 112 3.42 -22.73 -3.31
N ASP A 113 3.89 -22.87 -4.56
CA ASP A 113 4.80 -23.95 -4.96
C ASP A 113 6.24 -23.45 -5.08
N ALA A 114 6.94 -23.38 -3.93
CA ALA A 114 8.35 -23.01 -3.86
C ALA A 114 9.28 -23.93 -4.68
N ASN A 115 8.87 -25.18 -4.94
CA ASN A 115 9.69 -26.15 -5.67
C ASN A 115 9.70 -25.89 -7.20
N ARG A 116 8.74 -25.10 -7.70
CA ARG A 116 8.62 -24.75 -9.12
C ARG A 116 9.08 -23.33 -9.44
N CYS A 117 9.67 -22.65 -8.46
CA CYS A 117 10.31 -21.36 -8.65
C CYS A 117 11.62 -21.49 -9.43
N ARG A 118 11.88 -20.53 -10.33
CA ARG A 118 13.10 -20.45 -11.13
C ARG A 118 13.42 -19.02 -11.52
N GLU A 119 14.70 -18.70 -11.65
CA GLU A 119 15.15 -17.40 -12.16
C GLU A 119 15.31 -17.50 -13.68
N ASP A 120 14.19 -17.46 -14.41
CA ASP A 120 14.18 -17.63 -15.86
C ASP A 120 13.37 -16.54 -16.55
N PHE A 121 14.06 -15.66 -17.27
CA PHE A 121 13.46 -14.52 -17.96
C PHE A 121 12.57 -14.91 -19.14
N ARG A 122 12.70 -16.13 -19.68
CA ARG A 122 11.89 -16.60 -20.81
C ARG A 122 10.40 -16.72 -20.48
N TYR A 123 10.05 -16.66 -19.20
CA TYR A 123 8.67 -16.65 -18.72
C TYR A 123 8.03 -15.25 -18.74
N LEU A 124 8.82 -14.18 -18.89
CA LEU A 124 8.24 -12.85 -19.11
C LEU A 124 7.67 -12.76 -20.53
N LYS A 125 6.37 -12.50 -20.62
CA LYS A 125 5.69 -12.30 -21.89
C LYS A 125 6.24 -11.07 -22.61
N ARG A 126 6.33 -11.15 -23.93
CA ARG A 126 6.74 -10.04 -24.79
C ARG A 126 5.55 -9.62 -25.64
N LEU A 127 5.30 -8.31 -25.69
CA LEU A 127 4.35 -7.76 -26.63
C LEU A 127 4.81 -8.08 -28.05
N ARG A 128 3.88 -8.56 -28.88
CA ARG A 128 4.14 -8.80 -30.30
C ARG A 128 4.06 -7.55 -31.15
N TYR A 129 3.35 -6.57 -30.64
CA TYR A 129 3.03 -5.33 -31.33
C TYR A 129 3.82 -4.20 -30.67
N ASN A 130 4.46 -3.39 -31.50
CA ASN A 130 5.04 -2.14 -31.04
C ASN A 130 3.92 -1.11 -30.90
N LEU A 131 3.30 -1.11 -29.72
CA LEU A 131 2.19 -0.20 -29.42
C LEU A 131 2.64 1.26 -29.25
N ASP A 132 3.95 1.56 -29.30
CA ASP A 132 4.42 2.94 -29.46
C ASP A 132 4.25 3.43 -30.91
N ASP A 133 4.10 2.51 -31.87
CA ASP A 133 3.85 2.84 -33.28
C ASP A 133 2.35 3.03 -33.53
N VAL A 134 1.93 4.29 -33.48
CA VAL A 134 0.55 4.72 -33.78
C VAL A 134 0.09 4.25 -35.16
N ARG A 135 0.99 4.08 -36.14
CA ARG A 135 0.62 3.55 -37.47
C ARG A 135 0.27 2.08 -37.36
N GLN A 136 1.06 1.30 -36.64
CA GLN A 136 0.80 -0.11 -36.40
C GLN A 136 -0.53 -0.30 -35.65
N ILE A 137 -0.81 0.50 -34.60
CA ILE A 137 -2.09 0.45 -33.88
C ILE A 137 -3.27 0.76 -34.79
N LYS A 138 -3.17 1.83 -35.60
CA LYS A 138 -4.28 2.25 -36.49
C LYS A 138 -4.54 1.28 -37.64
N GLN A 139 -3.53 0.53 -38.06
CA GLN A 139 -3.65 -0.47 -39.13
C GLN A 139 -4.13 -1.83 -38.60
N MET A 140 -4.12 -2.04 -37.29
CA MET A 140 -4.68 -3.25 -36.70
C MET A 140 -6.21 -3.20 -36.76
N ASN A 141 -6.79 -4.18 -37.43
CA ASN A 141 -8.20 -4.50 -37.25
C ASN A 141 -8.35 -5.25 -35.91
N ILE A 142 -8.62 -4.52 -34.82
CA ILE A 142 -8.73 -5.08 -33.48
C ILE A 142 -10.16 -5.58 -33.26
N GLU A 143 -10.33 -6.90 -33.30
CA GLU A 143 -11.59 -7.59 -33.00
C GLU A 143 -11.33 -8.79 -32.08
N PHE A 144 -10.71 -8.54 -30.93
CA PHE A 144 -10.34 -9.62 -30.01
C PHE A 144 -11.55 -10.08 -29.19
N ASP A 145 -12.03 -11.29 -29.48
CA ASP A 145 -13.09 -11.93 -28.70
C ASP A 145 -12.54 -12.51 -27.40
N LEU A 146 -12.86 -11.88 -26.28
CA LEU A 146 -12.41 -12.31 -24.96
C LEU A 146 -13.19 -13.53 -24.44
N ASN A 147 -14.29 -13.94 -25.08
CA ASN A 147 -15.07 -15.10 -24.67
C ASN A 147 -14.45 -16.44 -25.10
N ILE A 148 -13.55 -16.45 -26.07
CA ILE A 148 -12.91 -17.69 -26.56
C ILE A 148 -12.14 -18.36 -25.43
N GLY A 149 -12.60 -19.54 -25.01
CA GLY A 149 -12.01 -20.32 -23.93
C GLY A 149 -12.64 -20.08 -22.55
N SER A 150 -13.56 -19.12 -22.42
CA SER A 150 -14.18 -18.76 -21.14
C SER A 150 -15.03 -19.87 -20.50
N ALA A 151 -15.54 -20.81 -21.31
CA ALA A 151 -16.28 -21.98 -20.83
C ALA A 151 -15.41 -22.98 -20.06
N TYR A 152 -14.08 -22.91 -20.21
CA TYR A 152 -13.12 -23.82 -19.59
C TYR A 152 -12.38 -23.18 -18.41
N LEU A 153 -12.93 -22.07 -17.88
CA LEU A 153 -12.34 -21.38 -16.75
C LEU A 153 -12.29 -22.31 -15.53
N ASN A 154 -11.09 -22.54 -15.01
CA ASN A 154 -10.93 -22.98 -13.62
C ASN A 154 -10.60 -21.73 -12.80
N PRO A 155 -11.56 -21.16 -12.06
CA PRO A 155 -11.44 -19.85 -11.42
C PRO A 155 -10.59 -19.88 -10.13
N ALA A 156 -9.56 -20.72 -10.05
CA ALA A 156 -8.68 -20.71 -8.88
C ALA A 156 -7.96 -19.36 -8.82
N GLU A 157 -8.24 -18.58 -7.79
CA GLU A 157 -7.47 -17.38 -7.52
C GLU A 157 -6.00 -17.75 -7.30
N PRO A 158 -5.06 -16.90 -7.75
CA PRO A 158 -3.66 -17.13 -7.48
C PRO A 158 -3.43 -17.09 -5.97
N SER A 159 -2.69 -18.09 -5.46
CA SER A 159 -2.35 -18.17 -4.05
C SER A 159 -1.77 -16.84 -3.53
N THR A 160 -2.19 -16.45 -2.33
CA THR A 160 -1.61 -15.29 -1.63
C THR A 160 -0.34 -15.65 -0.84
N SER A 161 0.03 -16.94 -0.82
CA SER A 161 1.20 -17.45 -0.11
C SER A 161 2.47 -16.68 -0.46
N LEU A 162 3.33 -16.46 0.54
CA LEU A 162 4.65 -15.86 0.35
C LEU A 162 5.70 -16.87 -0.12
N ASP A 163 5.40 -18.16 -0.23
CA ASP A 163 6.40 -19.23 -0.43
C ASP A 163 7.35 -18.98 -1.60
N ALA A 164 6.83 -18.57 -2.76
CA ALA A 164 7.67 -18.25 -3.92
C ALA A 164 8.62 -17.05 -3.69
N LEU A 165 8.18 -16.05 -2.93
CA LEU A 165 9.03 -14.91 -2.56
C LEU A 165 10.04 -15.31 -1.47
N LEU A 166 9.62 -16.12 -0.49
CA LEU A 166 10.50 -16.66 0.56
C LEU A 166 11.57 -17.58 -0.03
N TRP A 167 11.24 -18.34 -1.07
CA TRP A 167 12.19 -19.15 -1.82
C TRP A 167 13.30 -18.27 -2.41
N TRP A 168 12.92 -17.16 -3.05
CA TRP A 168 13.87 -16.21 -3.63
C TRP A 168 14.74 -15.57 -2.53
N ILE A 169 14.12 -15.11 -1.44
CA ILE A 169 14.84 -14.55 -0.28
C ILE A 169 15.85 -15.56 0.28
N ASN A 170 15.45 -16.82 0.44
CA ASN A 170 16.33 -17.86 0.97
C ASN A 170 17.51 -18.13 0.03
N ARG A 171 17.28 -18.15 -1.29
CA ARG A 171 18.32 -18.32 -2.30
C ARG A 171 19.35 -17.19 -2.30
N HIS A 172 18.92 -15.95 -2.02
CA HIS A 172 19.78 -14.74 -2.01
C HIS A 172 20.17 -14.26 -0.60
N ARG A 173 19.95 -15.10 0.42
CA ARG A 173 20.04 -14.73 1.84
C ARG A 173 21.36 -14.07 2.24
N THR A 174 22.48 -14.52 1.68
CA THR A 174 23.82 -14.01 2.01
C THR A 174 23.99 -12.53 1.67
N SER A 175 23.28 -12.04 0.64
CA SER A 175 23.30 -10.63 0.23
C SER A 175 22.26 -9.77 0.97
N LEU A 176 21.32 -10.41 1.64
CA LEU A 176 20.14 -9.78 2.24
C LEU A 176 20.20 -9.68 3.76
N MET A 177 21.18 -10.33 4.40
CA MET A 177 21.31 -10.43 5.85
C MET A 177 22.59 -9.73 6.34
N ASP A 178 22.53 -9.18 7.55
CA ASP A 178 23.69 -8.65 8.26
C ASP A 178 24.52 -9.79 8.91
N ASN A 179 25.71 -9.45 9.40
CA ASN A 179 26.59 -10.41 10.08
C ASN A 179 25.98 -11.01 11.37
N LYS A 180 24.83 -10.50 11.83
CA LYS A 180 24.09 -11.00 12.99
C LYS A 180 22.92 -11.89 12.58
N GLY A 181 22.80 -12.22 11.28
CA GLY A 181 21.74 -13.06 10.76
C GLY A 181 20.36 -12.39 10.72
N ARG A 182 20.30 -11.06 10.70
CA ARG A 182 19.06 -10.28 10.56
C ARG A 182 18.92 -9.75 9.14
N PHE A 183 17.70 -9.63 8.64
CA PHE A 183 17.48 -9.01 7.34
C PHE A 183 17.85 -7.52 7.33
N THR A 184 18.37 -7.06 6.19
CA THR A 184 18.74 -5.66 5.95
C THR A 184 17.57 -4.77 5.52
N PHE A 185 16.37 -5.34 5.41
CA PHE A 185 15.12 -4.66 5.12
C PHE A 185 14.13 -4.78 6.28
N ASP A 186 13.20 -3.82 6.39
CA ASP A 186 12.20 -3.80 7.46
C ASP A 186 10.97 -4.65 7.15
N PHE A 187 10.40 -4.56 5.93
CA PHE A 187 9.10 -5.16 5.60
C PHE A 187 9.21 -6.10 4.40
N VAL A 188 8.46 -7.20 4.43
CA VAL A 188 8.33 -8.16 3.32
C VAL A 188 6.87 -8.39 3.00
N ALA A 189 6.48 -8.27 1.73
CA ALA A 189 5.10 -8.53 1.30
C ALA A 189 5.02 -8.84 -0.20
N TRP A 190 3.84 -9.22 -0.69
CA TRP A 190 3.53 -9.03 -2.11
C TRP A 190 3.18 -7.57 -2.39
N ARG A 191 3.49 -7.07 -3.59
CA ARG A 191 3.07 -5.74 -4.08
C ARG A 191 1.58 -5.50 -3.90
N GLY A 192 0.77 -6.53 -4.13
CA GLY A 192 -0.69 -6.49 -3.94
C GLY A 192 -1.10 -6.11 -2.50
N THR A 193 -0.38 -6.59 -1.49
CA THR A 193 -0.62 -6.29 -0.08
C THR A 193 -0.31 -4.81 0.22
N ILE A 194 0.84 -4.31 -0.23
CA ILE A 194 1.23 -2.90 -0.08
C ILE A 194 0.21 -2.00 -0.79
N ARG A 195 -0.18 -2.36 -2.01
CA ARG A 195 -1.24 -1.68 -2.77
C ARG A 195 -2.57 -1.66 -1.99
N LYS A 196 -2.97 -2.78 -1.37
CA LYS A 196 -4.22 -2.89 -0.57
C LYS A 196 -4.18 -1.91 0.61
N ILE A 197 -3.07 -1.86 1.34
CA ILE A 197 -2.85 -0.90 2.44
C ILE A 197 -2.97 0.53 1.93
N MET A 198 -2.12 0.96 0.99
CA MET A 198 -2.10 2.35 0.54
C MET A 198 -3.41 2.80 -0.13
N SER A 199 -4.13 1.88 -0.78
CA SER A 199 -5.43 2.15 -1.40
C SER A 199 -6.56 2.33 -0.38
N SER A 200 -6.38 1.98 0.89
CA SER A 200 -7.40 2.12 1.95
C SER A 200 -7.83 3.56 2.18
N LEU A 201 -7.00 4.55 1.78
CA LEU A 201 -7.37 5.97 1.79
C LEU A 201 -8.55 6.31 0.86
N PHE A 202 -8.75 5.52 -0.20
CA PHE A 202 -9.66 5.84 -1.31
C PHE A 202 -10.66 4.73 -1.60
N ASN A 203 -10.32 3.49 -1.21
CA ASN A 203 -11.16 2.33 -1.39
C ASN A 203 -11.92 2.03 -0.09
N ASN A 204 -13.11 2.64 0.04
CA ASN A 204 -13.96 2.52 1.23
C ASN A 204 -15.03 1.43 1.08
N ASP A 205 -14.86 0.50 0.14
CA ASP A 205 -15.89 -0.48 -0.19
C ASP A 205 -15.48 -1.91 0.22
N THR A 206 -14.20 -2.14 0.50
CA THR A 206 -13.65 -3.48 0.80
C THR A 206 -12.84 -3.44 2.08
N ASP A 207 -13.20 -4.29 3.04
CA ASP A 207 -12.40 -4.58 4.21
C ASP A 207 -11.13 -5.36 3.83
N TRP A 208 -10.21 -5.48 4.78
CA TRP A 208 -9.10 -6.41 4.64
C TRP A 208 -8.58 -6.89 5.99
N ARG A 209 -7.96 -8.07 5.95
CA ARG A 209 -7.25 -8.69 7.06
C ARG A 209 -5.80 -8.96 6.62
N ILE A 210 -4.83 -8.41 7.33
CA ILE A 210 -3.40 -8.60 7.05
C ILE A 210 -2.73 -9.10 8.32
N GLY A 211 -2.10 -10.28 8.24
CA GLY A 211 -1.25 -10.80 9.31
C GLY A 211 0.17 -10.32 9.17
N VAL A 212 0.80 -10.04 10.30
CA VAL A 212 2.20 -9.66 10.41
C VAL A 212 2.91 -10.63 11.35
N ILE A 213 3.96 -11.28 10.86
CA ILE A 213 4.89 -12.07 11.68
C ILE A 213 6.23 -11.32 11.68
N ARG A 214 6.82 -11.18 12.87
CA ARG A 214 8.15 -10.60 13.03
C ARG A 214 9.19 -11.73 13.11
N PHE A 215 10.11 -11.75 12.17
CA PHE A 215 11.14 -12.78 12.08
C PHE A 215 12.47 -12.18 11.60
N ARG A 216 13.55 -12.45 12.34
CA ARG A 216 14.92 -11.98 12.05
C ARG A 216 15.00 -10.49 11.79
N GLY A 217 14.29 -9.72 12.61
CA GLY A 217 14.26 -8.27 12.53
C GLY A 217 13.29 -7.68 11.50
N ALA A 218 12.74 -8.46 10.56
CA ALA A 218 11.82 -8.00 9.53
C ALA A 218 10.34 -8.34 9.85
N TYR A 219 9.42 -7.58 9.28
CA TYR A 219 7.98 -7.76 9.36
C TYR A 219 7.45 -8.36 8.06
N PHE A 220 7.02 -9.62 8.10
CA PHE A 220 6.42 -10.30 6.96
C PHE A 220 4.92 -10.08 6.97
N LEU A 221 4.35 -9.63 5.86
CA LEU A 221 2.95 -9.25 5.72
C LEU A 221 2.24 -10.20 4.75
N HIS A 222 1.18 -10.84 5.21
CA HIS A 222 0.34 -11.73 4.41
C HIS A 222 -1.12 -11.29 4.46
N VAL A 223 -1.79 -11.26 3.31
CA VAL A 223 -3.21 -10.91 3.21
C VAL A 223 -4.06 -12.18 3.37
N PHE A 224 -5.08 -12.10 4.20
CA PHE A 224 -6.08 -13.15 4.39
C PHE A 224 -7.40 -12.70 3.81
N HIS A 225 -8.17 -13.65 3.27
CA HIS A 225 -9.54 -13.40 2.84
C HIS A 225 -10.39 -12.97 4.04
N THR A 226 -11.19 -11.92 3.83
CA THR A 226 -12.23 -11.54 4.79
C THR A 226 -13.49 -12.36 4.57
N ASP A 227 -14.34 -12.43 5.59
CA ASP A 227 -15.61 -13.14 5.48
C ASP A 227 -16.52 -12.47 4.42
N THR A 228 -16.37 -11.15 4.26
CA THR A 228 -17.00 -10.36 3.18
C THR A 228 -16.51 -10.81 1.79
N GLU A 229 -15.20 -10.97 1.61
CA GLU A 229 -14.61 -11.42 0.33
C GLU A 229 -15.07 -12.84 -0.02
N LEU A 230 -15.05 -13.76 0.96
CA LEU A 230 -15.51 -15.14 0.77
C LEU A 230 -17.01 -15.20 0.41
N GLY A 231 -17.84 -14.36 1.05
CA GLY A 231 -19.27 -14.26 0.72
C GLY A 231 -19.51 -13.73 -0.70
N VAL A 232 -18.74 -12.72 -1.14
CA VAL A 232 -18.81 -12.20 -2.51
C VAL A 232 -18.36 -13.25 -3.51
N GLU A 233 -17.28 -13.97 -3.24
CA GLU A 233 -16.77 -15.05 -4.11
C GLU A 233 -17.81 -16.16 -4.30
N PHE A 234 -18.46 -16.57 -3.21
CA PHE A 234 -19.55 -17.55 -3.26
C PHE A 234 -20.74 -17.05 -4.09
N GLY A 235 -21.03 -15.74 -4.03
CA GLY A 235 -22.12 -15.09 -4.76
C GLY A 235 -21.78 -14.65 -6.19
N GLN A 236 -20.56 -14.86 -6.69
CA GLN A 236 -20.13 -14.38 -7.99
C GLN A 236 -21.00 -14.95 -9.13
N THR A 237 -21.53 -14.04 -9.93
CA THR A 237 -22.30 -14.36 -11.13
C THR A 237 -21.39 -14.98 -12.22
N PRO A 238 -21.96 -15.76 -13.16
CA PRO A 238 -21.19 -16.31 -14.28
C PRO A 238 -20.50 -15.24 -15.12
N ILE A 239 -21.09 -14.05 -15.23
CA ILE A 239 -20.50 -12.94 -15.98
C ILE A 239 -19.28 -12.35 -15.26
N GLU A 240 -19.31 -12.21 -13.93
CA GLU A 240 -18.17 -11.72 -13.15
C GLU A 240 -16.97 -12.65 -13.25
N LYS A 241 -17.20 -13.97 -13.15
CA LYS A 241 -16.14 -14.98 -13.38
C LYS A 241 -15.54 -14.87 -14.77
N ARG A 242 -16.39 -14.61 -15.77
CA ARG A 242 -15.96 -14.37 -17.16
C ARG A 242 -15.15 -13.08 -17.30
N MET A 243 -15.49 -12.02 -16.57
CA MET A 243 -14.72 -10.77 -16.60
C MET A 243 -13.29 -10.95 -16.03
N CYS A 244 -13.10 -11.83 -15.04
CA CYS A 244 -11.76 -12.19 -14.57
C CYS A 244 -10.93 -12.87 -15.67
N TYR A 245 -11.55 -13.77 -16.43
CA TYR A 245 -10.91 -14.44 -17.57
C TYR A 245 -10.48 -13.48 -18.68
N TRP A 246 -11.31 -12.49 -18.97
CA TRP A 246 -11.10 -11.53 -20.06
C TRP A 246 -9.76 -10.79 -19.98
N GLY A 247 -9.26 -10.51 -18.77
CA GLY A 247 -7.93 -9.94 -18.58
C GLY A 247 -6.84 -10.87 -19.12
N HIS A 248 -6.85 -12.13 -18.71
CA HIS A 248 -5.87 -13.13 -19.16
C HIS A 248 -5.97 -13.41 -20.65
N LYS A 249 -7.19 -13.51 -21.18
CA LYS A 249 -7.38 -13.72 -22.62
C LYS A 249 -6.86 -12.54 -23.44
N PHE A 250 -7.00 -11.32 -22.94
CA PHE A 250 -6.45 -10.14 -23.59
C PHE A 250 -4.91 -10.14 -23.57
N GLU A 251 -4.28 -10.53 -22.45
CA GLU A 251 -2.82 -10.72 -22.42
C GLU A 251 -2.36 -11.72 -23.50
N ASP A 252 -3.09 -12.83 -23.69
CA ASP A 252 -2.77 -13.84 -24.71
C ASP A 252 -2.82 -13.26 -26.13
N TYR A 253 -3.82 -12.44 -26.45
CA TYR A 253 -3.90 -11.75 -27.75
C TYR A 253 -2.72 -10.82 -28.01
N LEU A 254 -2.19 -10.18 -26.96
CA LEU A 254 -1.07 -9.23 -27.09
C LEU A 254 0.30 -9.91 -27.12
N CYS A 255 0.41 -11.10 -26.55
CA CYS A 255 1.70 -11.73 -26.28
C CYS A 255 1.92 -13.05 -27.04
N SER A 256 0.89 -13.63 -27.67
CA SER A 256 0.99 -14.93 -28.35
C SER A 256 0.89 -14.84 -29.87
N GLU A 257 1.83 -15.54 -30.53
CA GLU A 257 1.61 -16.39 -31.72
C GLU A 257 0.17 -16.57 -32.18
N THR A 258 -0.36 -17.57 -31.52
CA THR A 258 -1.61 -18.25 -31.72
C THR A 258 -2.20 -18.26 -30.32
N PRO A 259 -3.03 -17.26 -29.97
CA PRO A 259 -3.67 -17.20 -28.66
C PRO A 259 -4.36 -18.53 -28.38
N PRO A 260 -4.08 -19.19 -27.25
CA PRO A 260 -4.58 -20.52 -27.00
C PRO A 260 -6.10 -20.49 -26.96
N LEU A 261 -6.73 -21.50 -27.57
CA LEU A 261 -8.19 -21.63 -27.57
C LEU A 261 -8.72 -21.94 -26.17
N PHE A 262 -7.90 -22.58 -25.34
CA PHE A 262 -8.21 -22.97 -23.97
C PHE A 262 -7.31 -22.21 -22.98
N PRO A 263 -7.79 -21.94 -21.76
CA PRO A 263 -6.95 -21.35 -20.71
C PRO A 263 -5.69 -22.19 -20.48
N SER A 264 -4.51 -21.60 -20.67
CA SER A 264 -3.25 -22.26 -20.31
C SER A 264 -2.96 -22.09 -18.81
N PRO A 265 -2.24 -23.03 -18.18
CA PRO A 265 -1.78 -22.85 -16.80
C PRO A 265 -1.05 -21.52 -16.65
N LYS A 266 -1.41 -20.74 -15.62
CA LYS A 266 -0.85 -19.41 -15.41
C LYS A 266 0.64 -19.54 -15.11
N LYS A 267 1.46 -18.87 -15.92
CA LYS A 267 2.90 -18.70 -15.68
C LYS A 267 3.12 -17.28 -15.21
N LEU A 268 3.62 -17.13 -14.00
CA LEU A 268 3.85 -15.85 -13.34
C LEU A 268 5.33 -15.49 -13.48
N PHE A 269 5.61 -14.29 -13.97
CA PHE A 269 6.91 -13.65 -13.84
C PHE A 269 6.80 -12.54 -12.80
N SER A 270 7.72 -12.50 -11.83
CA SER A 270 7.74 -11.49 -10.77
C SER A 270 9.12 -10.85 -10.64
N LEU A 271 9.14 -9.53 -10.54
CA LEU A 271 10.31 -8.80 -10.04
C LEU A 271 10.35 -8.88 -8.52
N VAL A 272 11.55 -8.84 -7.97
CA VAL A 272 11.78 -8.56 -6.56
C VAL A 272 12.26 -7.12 -6.44
N ASN A 273 11.42 -6.29 -5.86
CA ASN A 273 11.68 -4.88 -5.66
C ASN A 273 12.16 -4.64 -4.22
N LEU A 274 13.13 -3.75 -4.08
CA LEU A 274 13.54 -3.15 -2.82
C LEU A 274 13.25 -1.65 -2.88
N ALA A 275 12.36 -1.18 -2.02
CA ALA A 275 11.99 0.21 -1.93
C ALA A 275 12.40 0.85 -0.59
N THR A 276 12.86 2.09 -0.63
CA THR A 276 13.03 2.93 0.56
C THR A 276 11.86 3.91 0.63
N LEU A 277 11.03 3.80 1.66
CA LEU A 277 9.89 4.68 1.94
C LEU A 277 10.16 5.44 3.24
N GLY A 278 10.54 6.72 3.15
CA GLY A 278 10.93 7.49 4.32
C GLY A 278 12.08 6.80 5.09
N VAL A 279 11.80 6.33 6.30
CA VAL A 279 12.75 5.60 7.16
C VAL A 279 12.62 4.08 7.08
N HIS A 280 11.74 3.58 6.21
CA HIS A 280 11.41 2.16 6.08
C HIS A 280 11.99 1.58 4.80
N THR A 281 12.39 0.31 4.86
CA THR A 281 12.82 -0.47 3.69
C THR A 281 11.83 -1.62 3.45
N LEU A 282 11.31 -1.72 2.22
CA LEU A 282 10.27 -2.67 1.84
C LEU A 282 10.83 -3.57 0.73
N LEU A 283 10.90 -4.87 0.98
CA LEU A 283 11.17 -5.89 -0.03
C LEU A 283 9.84 -6.52 -0.46
N TYR A 284 9.55 -6.58 -1.76
CA TYR A 284 8.32 -7.20 -2.22
C TYR A 284 8.41 -7.77 -3.62
N GLY A 285 7.60 -8.82 -3.85
CA GLY A 285 7.39 -9.39 -5.17
C GLY A 285 6.33 -8.62 -5.97
N SER A 286 6.61 -8.33 -7.25
CA SER A 286 5.68 -7.70 -8.19
C SER A 286 5.50 -8.55 -9.44
N GLU A 287 4.30 -9.09 -9.64
CA GLU A 287 3.92 -9.73 -10.90
C GLU A 287 3.93 -8.72 -12.05
N ILE A 288 4.53 -9.12 -13.18
CA ILE A 288 4.64 -8.35 -14.42
C ILE A 288 3.87 -9.05 -15.52
N ASP A 289 2.99 -8.32 -16.20
CA ASP A 289 2.18 -8.88 -17.29
C ASP A 289 3.04 -9.11 -18.54
N ALA A 290 3.78 -8.09 -18.99
CA ALA A 290 4.62 -8.18 -20.18
C ALA A 290 5.74 -7.12 -20.22
N CYS A 291 6.58 -7.20 -21.26
CA CYS A 291 7.51 -6.15 -21.67
C CYS A 291 7.40 -5.82 -23.16
N THR A 292 7.92 -4.67 -23.57
CA THR A 292 7.95 -4.26 -24.98
C THR A 292 8.91 -5.11 -25.82
N GLN A 293 8.63 -5.25 -27.12
CA GLN A 293 9.40 -6.09 -28.05
C GLN A 293 10.89 -5.77 -28.08
N ASP A 294 11.24 -4.47 -28.09
CA ASP A 294 12.61 -3.98 -28.18
C ASP A 294 13.41 -4.15 -26.87
N SER A 295 12.78 -4.66 -25.82
CA SER A 295 13.40 -4.78 -24.51
C SER A 295 14.46 -5.87 -24.48
N VAL A 296 15.71 -5.47 -24.27
CA VAL A 296 16.82 -6.39 -23.98
C VAL A 296 17.04 -6.42 -22.48
N PHE A 297 16.78 -7.57 -21.87
CA PHE A 297 16.99 -7.78 -20.44
C PHE A 297 18.08 -8.83 -20.23
N ASN A 298 19.00 -8.51 -19.35
CA ASN A 298 20.09 -9.34 -18.89
C ASN A 298 20.13 -9.18 -17.36
N ASP A 299 20.69 -10.14 -16.62
CA ASP A 299 20.75 -10.07 -15.15
C ASP A 299 21.39 -8.76 -14.65
N GLU A 300 22.40 -8.27 -15.37
CA GLU A 300 23.06 -6.99 -15.09
C GLU A 300 22.17 -5.76 -15.31
N ASN A 301 21.21 -5.81 -16.25
CA ASN A 301 20.36 -4.67 -16.61
C ASN A 301 19.14 -4.51 -15.69
N ILE A 302 18.71 -5.60 -15.02
CA ILE A 302 17.59 -5.57 -14.06
C ILE A 302 18.09 -5.08 -12.69
N CYS A 303 19.25 -5.58 -12.24
CA CYS A 303 19.81 -5.26 -10.92
C CYS A 303 20.43 -3.84 -10.83
N GLN A 304 20.45 -3.09 -11.94
CA GLN A 304 21.05 -1.76 -12.01
C GLN A 304 20.10 -0.65 -11.55
N LYS A 305 20.68 0.23 -10.73
CA LYS A 305 20.07 1.37 -10.05
C LYS A 305 19.16 2.16 -10.99
N SER A 306 17.90 2.37 -10.60
CA SER A 306 17.11 3.51 -11.06
C SER A 306 17.70 4.80 -10.51
N THR A 307 18.94 5.14 -10.88
CA THR A 307 19.46 6.50 -10.74
C THR A 307 19.07 7.25 -12.00
N ARG A 308 18.04 8.11 -11.90
CA ARG A 308 17.86 9.22 -12.84
C ARG A 308 19.05 10.17 -12.65
N ASN A 309 20.19 9.87 -13.25
CA ASN A 309 21.27 10.83 -13.39
C ASN A 309 20.91 11.76 -14.55
N HIS A 310 20.67 13.03 -14.24
CA HIS A 310 20.22 14.03 -15.18
C HIS A 310 21.35 14.60 -16.07
N ASN A 311 22.53 13.97 -16.11
CA ASN A 311 23.77 14.54 -16.68
C ASN A 311 24.58 13.53 -17.52
N ASP A 312 23.96 12.79 -18.43
CA ASP A 312 24.74 12.07 -19.44
C ASP A 312 24.96 12.94 -20.68
N ASN A 313 26.21 13.39 -20.78
CA ASN A 313 26.80 14.10 -21.90
C ASN A 313 26.51 13.36 -23.22
N LYS A 314 25.83 14.04 -24.14
CA LYS A 314 25.67 13.61 -25.53
C LYS A 314 27.04 13.60 -26.21
N ASN A 315 27.67 12.43 -26.30
CA ASN A 315 28.65 12.11 -27.34
C ASN A 315 28.98 10.60 -27.33
N SER A 316 28.09 9.79 -27.91
CA SER A 316 28.47 8.60 -28.67
C SER A 316 27.32 8.17 -29.59
N ASN A 317 27.61 8.07 -30.89
CA ASN A 317 26.70 7.54 -31.91
C ASN A 317 26.59 6.01 -31.84
N THR A 318 26.32 5.47 -30.65
CA THR A 318 25.81 4.11 -30.50
C THR A 318 24.31 4.24 -30.26
N LYS A 319 23.48 3.53 -31.04
CA LYS A 319 22.04 3.41 -30.74
C LYS A 319 21.93 2.89 -29.30
N LEU A 320 21.70 3.78 -28.34
CA LEU A 320 21.48 3.43 -26.95
C LEU A 320 20.35 2.41 -26.93
N LYS A 321 20.66 1.16 -26.60
CA LYS A 321 19.65 0.09 -26.48
C LYS A 321 18.61 0.59 -25.47
N LYS A 322 17.37 0.76 -25.93
CA LYS A 322 16.24 1.26 -25.11
C LYS A 322 16.14 0.34 -23.88
N LYS A 323 16.25 0.91 -22.68
CA LYS A 323 16.07 0.17 -21.42
C LYS A 323 14.77 -0.63 -21.50
N GLY A 324 14.83 -1.92 -21.17
CA GLY A 324 13.66 -2.78 -21.26
C GLY A 324 12.49 -2.19 -20.46
N THR A 325 11.33 -2.07 -21.11
CA THR A 325 10.16 -1.37 -20.57
C THR A 325 9.09 -2.39 -20.23
N PHE A 326 8.84 -2.57 -18.93
CA PHE A 326 7.71 -3.36 -18.44
C PHE A 326 6.40 -2.61 -18.70
N VAL A 327 5.33 -3.36 -18.96
CA VAL A 327 3.99 -2.83 -19.21
C VAL A 327 2.97 -3.56 -18.35
N GLU A 328 1.96 -2.83 -17.92
CA GLU A 328 0.76 -3.39 -17.29
C GLU A 328 -0.34 -3.49 -18.36
N ILE A 329 -1.13 -4.55 -18.35
CA ILE A 329 -2.21 -4.78 -19.33
C ILE A 329 -3.55 -4.76 -18.59
N LYS A 330 -4.52 -3.99 -19.10
CA LYS A 330 -5.86 -3.89 -18.52
C LYS A 330 -6.93 -3.90 -19.59
N VAL A 331 -8.05 -4.57 -19.30
CA VAL A 331 -9.28 -4.49 -20.10
C VAL A 331 -10.30 -3.62 -19.38
N VAL A 332 -10.96 -2.75 -20.13
CA VAL A 332 -11.95 -1.81 -19.60
C VAL A 332 -13.19 -1.77 -20.47
N TYR A 333 -14.35 -1.68 -19.83
CA TYR A 333 -15.59 -1.34 -20.50
C TYR A 333 -15.64 0.17 -20.73
N ALA A 334 -15.42 0.56 -21.98
CA ALA A 334 -15.49 1.91 -22.53
C ALA A 334 -15.19 1.80 -24.03
N GLU A 335 -15.61 2.76 -24.84
CA GLU A 335 -15.24 2.78 -26.26
C GLU A 335 -13.82 3.33 -26.46
N ASN A 336 -13.45 4.35 -25.69
CA ASN A 336 -12.13 4.99 -25.76
C ASN A 336 -11.76 5.73 -24.45
N MET A 337 -10.61 6.41 -24.44
CA MET A 337 -10.11 7.17 -23.29
C MET A 337 -10.98 8.36 -22.86
N LEU A 338 -11.79 8.95 -23.76
CA LEU A 338 -12.74 10.01 -23.43
C LEU A 338 -13.92 9.42 -22.64
N ASP A 339 -14.43 8.26 -23.05
CA ASP A 339 -15.53 7.59 -22.34
C ASP A 339 -15.08 6.95 -21.02
N LEU A 340 -13.78 6.73 -20.88
CA LEU A 340 -13.13 6.33 -19.63
C LEU A 340 -13.27 7.39 -18.52
N HIS A 341 -13.77 8.60 -18.78
CA HIS A 341 -14.11 9.57 -17.72
C HIS A 341 -15.16 9.05 -16.73
N THR A 342 -15.96 8.06 -17.12
CA THR A 342 -16.87 7.32 -16.22
C THR A 342 -16.13 6.41 -15.23
N THR A 343 -14.84 6.15 -15.47
CA THR A 343 -14.01 5.36 -14.56
C THR A 343 -13.83 6.12 -13.26
N THR A 344 -14.31 5.52 -12.19
CA THR A 344 -14.21 6.09 -10.85
C THR A 344 -12.74 6.35 -10.51
N ALA A 345 -12.45 7.47 -9.85
CA ALA A 345 -11.10 7.78 -9.37
C ALA A 345 -10.47 6.67 -8.51
N ARG A 346 -11.30 5.75 -7.98
CA ARG A 346 -10.89 4.51 -7.31
C ARG A 346 -10.15 3.56 -8.23
N LYS A 347 -10.55 3.40 -9.48
CA LYS A 347 -9.84 2.51 -10.43
C LYS A 347 -8.48 3.10 -10.80
N TYR A 348 -8.42 4.40 -11.07
CA TYR A 348 -7.16 5.11 -11.26
C TYR A 348 -6.23 4.98 -10.04
N ALA A 349 -6.75 5.09 -8.82
CA ALA A 349 -5.99 4.86 -7.59
C ALA A 349 -5.36 3.45 -7.55
N LYS A 350 -6.13 2.41 -7.90
CA LYS A 350 -5.64 1.02 -7.95
C LYS A 350 -4.56 0.85 -9.01
N TRP A 351 -4.78 1.37 -10.21
CA TRP A 351 -3.84 1.27 -11.32
C TRP A 351 -2.54 2.03 -11.07
N TRP A 352 -2.64 3.27 -10.59
CA TRP A 352 -1.47 4.08 -10.25
C TRP A 352 -0.63 3.41 -9.17
N SER A 353 -1.25 3.00 -8.05
CA SER A 353 -0.52 2.35 -6.96
C SER A 353 0.10 1.02 -7.37
N GLN A 354 -0.58 0.25 -8.23
CA GLN A 354 -0.05 -0.98 -8.80
C GLN A 354 1.24 -0.72 -9.59
N CYS A 355 1.20 0.21 -10.55
CA CYS A 355 2.32 0.47 -11.46
C CYS A 355 3.46 1.24 -10.77
N PHE A 356 3.11 2.22 -9.93
CA PHE A 356 4.08 3.03 -9.19
C PHE A 356 4.99 2.19 -8.29
N LEU A 357 4.42 1.22 -7.56
CA LEU A 357 5.21 0.32 -6.71
C LEU A 357 6.16 -0.57 -7.52
N THR A 358 5.95 -0.75 -8.81
CA THR A 358 6.77 -1.63 -9.66
C THR A 358 7.64 -0.85 -10.64
N GLY A 359 7.51 0.48 -10.70
CA GLY A 359 8.24 1.31 -11.66
C GLY A 359 7.75 1.16 -13.10
N ILE A 360 6.56 0.60 -13.31
CA ILE A 360 5.92 0.52 -14.63
C ILE A 360 5.44 1.94 -15.00
N GLU A 361 5.78 2.41 -16.21
CA GLU A 361 5.47 3.77 -16.66
C GLU A 361 4.21 3.86 -17.53
N GLN A 362 3.68 2.73 -17.99
CA GLN A 362 2.53 2.68 -18.88
C GLN A 362 1.61 1.47 -18.65
N ILE A 363 0.32 1.70 -18.86
CA ILE A 363 -0.74 0.69 -18.91
C ILE A 363 -1.27 0.62 -20.34
N LEU A 364 -1.39 -0.58 -20.88
CA LEU A 364 -2.07 -0.82 -22.15
C LEU A 364 -3.53 -1.16 -21.88
N LEU A 365 -4.42 -0.28 -22.32
CA LEU A 365 -5.86 -0.41 -22.12
C LEU A 365 -6.51 -1.00 -23.36
N GLY A 366 -7.12 -2.18 -23.22
CA GLY A 366 -8.07 -2.74 -24.18
C GLY A 366 -9.49 -2.28 -23.87
N PHE A 367 -10.07 -1.51 -24.78
CA PHE A 367 -11.44 -0.99 -24.73
C PHE A 367 -12.38 -2.03 -25.31
N ARG A 368 -13.23 -2.61 -24.45
CA ARG A 368 -14.20 -3.65 -24.83
C ARG A 368 -15.63 -3.14 -24.85
N ASP A 369 -16.44 -3.76 -25.69
CA ASP A 369 -17.90 -3.66 -25.68
C ASP A 369 -18.55 -4.61 -24.65
N ASP A 370 -19.88 -4.59 -24.58
CA ASP A 370 -20.69 -5.46 -23.71
C ASP A 370 -20.69 -6.93 -24.15
N HIS A 371 -20.37 -7.19 -25.40
CA HIS A 371 -20.28 -8.54 -25.95
C HIS A 371 -18.93 -9.19 -25.66
N GLY A 372 -17.98 -8.45 -25.09
CA GLY A 372 -16.65 -8.95 -24.73
C GLY A 372 -15.64 -8.87 -25.87
N PHE A 373 -15.86 -8.01 -26.87
CA PHE A 373 -14.89 -7.75 -27.92
C PHE A 373 -14.07 -6.50 -27.60
N VAL A 374 -12.74 -6.62 -27.65
CA VAL A 374 -11.87 -5.43 -27.67
C VAL A 374 -11.88 -4.85 -29.07
N ARG A 375 -12.20 -3.55 -29.15
CA ARG A 375 -12.28 -2.79 -30.41
C ARG A 375 -11.14 -1.80 -30.57
N GLN A 376 -10.52 -1.40 -29.46
CA GLN A 376 -9.45 -0.43 -29.46
C GLN A 376 -8.45 -0.71 -28.35
N ILE A 377 -7.19 -0.37 -28.60
CA ILE A 377 -6.13 -0.39 -27.61
C ILE A 377 -5.50 1.00 -27.54
N GLN A 378 -5.32 1.54 -26.34
CA GLN A 378 -4.58 2.80 -26.14
C GLN A 378 -3.64 2.71 -24.94
N PRO A 379 -2.45 3.34 -25.01
CA PRO A 379 -1.57 3.48 -23.87
C PRO A 379 -2.06 4.57 -22.91
N LEU A 380 -1.96 4.31 -21.61
CA LEU A 380 -2.15 5.28 -20.53
C LEU A 380 -0.85 5.39 -19.73
N LEU A 381 -0.21 6.56 -19.78
CA LEU A 381 0.99 6.84 -19.01
C LEU A 381 0.65 7.06 -17.54
N ILE A 382 1.45 6.48 -16.63
CA ILE A 382 1.22 6.60 -15.19
C ILE A 382 1.29 8.05 -14.71
N LYS A 383 2.17 8.85 -15.32
CA LYS A 383 2.32 10.29 -15.00
C LYS A 383 1.02 11.08 -15.24
N ASP A 384 0.14 10.62 -16.12
CA ASP A 384 -1.11 11.30 -16.46
C ASP A 384 -2.28 10.87 -15.55
N ILE A 385 -2.14 9.79 -14.79
CA ILE A 385 -3.23 9.22 -13.98
C ILE A 385 -3.67 10.17 -12.87
N GLU A 386 -2.75 10.78 -12.14
CA GLU A 386 -3.09 11.68 -11.03
C GLU A 386 -3.90 12.89 -11.52
N THR A 387 -3.45 13.51 -12.61
CA THR A 387 -4.15 14.63 -13.28
C THR A 387 -5.55 14.25 -13.75
N ARG A 388 -5.72 13.01 -14.22
CA ARG A 388 -7.04 12.48 -14.63
C ARG A 388 -7.95 12.19 -13.43
N ALA A 389 -7.39 11.70 -12.32
CA ALA A 389 -8.16 11.30 -11.15
C ALA A 389 -8.69 12.48 -10.30
N ARG A 390 -7.94 13.60 -10.23
CA ARG A 390 -8.29 14.88 -9.56
C ARG A 390 -8.68 14.84 -8.08
N THR A 391 -8.74 13.66 -7.46
CA THR A 391 -9.36 13.44 -6.13
C THR A 391 -8.40 12.83 -5.12
N TRP A 392 -7.15 12.61 -5.52
CA TRP A 392 -6.08 12.08 -4.69
C TRP A 392 -4.73 12.53 -5.26
N SER A 393 -3.68 12.41 -4.45
CA SER A 393 -2.30 12.67 -4.90
C SER A 393 -1.37 11.51 -4.55
N SER A 394 -0.31 11.33 -5.35
CA SER A 394 0.75 10.35 -5.08
C SER A 394 1.31 10.47 -3.65
N SER A 395 1.53 11.71 -3.19
CA SER A 395 2.01 12.01 -1.83
C SER A 395 1.08 11.51 -0.72
N SER A 396 -0.23 11.47 -0.97
CA SER A 396 -1.19 11.00 0.03
C SER A 396 -1.04 9.51 0.28
N PHE A 397 -0.87 8.72 -0.78
CA PHE A 397 -0.61 7.28 -0.68
C PHE A 397 0.66 6.97 0.10
N LEU A 398 1.76 7.65 -0.24
CA LEU A 398 3.06 7.46 0.45
C LEU A 398 2.99 7.90 1.91
N GLY A 399 2.31 9.02 2.18
CA GLY A 399 2.09 9.52 3.53
C GLY A 399 1.38 8.51 4.42
N PHE A 400 0.32 7.88 3.92
CA PHE A 400 -0.42 6.88 4.69
C PHE A 400 0.32 5.55 4.80
N LEU A 401 0.96 5.08 3.74
CA LEU A 401 1.76 3.86 3.81
C LEU A 401 2.89 3.98 4.83
N ASN A 402 3.57 5.14 4.88
CA ASN A 402 4.60 5.42 5.88
C ASN A 402 4.03 5.44 7.30
N GLU A 403 2.84 6.03 7.50
CA GLU A 403 2.16 6.04 8.79
C GLU A 403 1.76 4.63 9.25
N PHE A 404 1.30 3.78 8.33
CA PHE A 404 1.02 2.37 8.60
C PHE A 404 2.28 1.60 9.00
N CYS A 405 3.39 1.75 8.27
CA CYS A 405 4.66 1.11 8.62
C CYS A 405 5.16 1.56 10.00
N ALA A 406 5.05 2.84 10.32
CA ALA A 406 5.38 3.37 11.64
C ALA A 406 4.47 2.79 12.74
N PHE A 407 3.17 2.63 12.46
CA PHE A 407 2.21 2.02 13.37
C PHE A 407 2.54 0.55 13.66
N VAL A 408 2.88 -0.24 12.64
CA VAL A 408 3.30 -1.64 12.81
C VAL A 408 4.56 -1.72 13.67
N ARG A 409 5.59 -0.91 13.38
CA ARG A 409 6.84 -0.88 14.17
C ARG A 409 6.64 -0.45 15.63
N LYS A 410 5.70 0.46 15.89
CA LYS A 410 5.36 0.87 17.25
C LYS A 410 4.58 -0.20 18.00
N THR A 411 3.74 -0.95 17.27
CA THR A 411 2.90 -2.02 17.82
C THR A 411 3.73 -3.26 18.16
N ILE A 412 4.64 -3.63 17.25
CA ILE A 412 5.49 -4.80 17.34
C ILE A 412 6.91 -4.30 17.62
N THR A 413 7.22 -3.99 18.88
CA THR A 413 8.48 -3.33 19.24
C THR A 413 9.69 -4.26 19.10
N LYS A 414 10.85 -3.67 18.78
CA LYS A 414 12.13 -4.37 18.59
C LYS A 414 12.69 -5.01 19.88
N ASP A 415 12.19 -4.58 21.03
CA ASP A 415 12.69 -4.99 22.35
C ASP A 415 12.14 -6.34 22.80
N TYR A 416 11.14 -6.88 22.09
CA TYR A 416 10.65 -8.24 22.30
C TYR A 416 11.26 -9.16 21.24
N PHE A 417 11.65 -10.35 21.70
CA PHE A 417 12.27 -11.38 20.88
C PHE A 417 11.43 -11.67 19.62
N ASP A 418 12.10 -11.96 18.51
CA ASP A 418 11.42 -12.47 17.32
C ASP A 418 10.66 -13.74 17.74
N ASP A 419 9.35 -13.77 17.46
CA ASP A 419 8.47 -14.91 17.71
C ASP A 419 7.71 -15.20 16.43
N GLU A 420 8.21 -16.17 15.67
CA GLU A 420 7.60 -16.60 14.42
C GLU A 420 6.21 -17.23 14.60
N LYS A 421 5.83 -17.60 15.84
CA LYS A 421 4.53 -18.21 16.14
C LYS A 421 3.45 -17.20 16.49
N THR A 422 3.80 -15.95 16.80
CA THR A 422 2.80 -14.91 17.07
C THR A 422 2.47 -14.14 15.80
N VAL A 423 1.20 -14.15 15.43
CA VAL A 423 0.66 -13.39 14.29
C VAL A 423 -0.09 -12.17 14.80
N TYR A 424 0.32 -10.99 14.34
CA TYR A 424 -0.40 -9.74 14.57
C TYR A 424 -1.36 -9.49 13.42
N LEU A 425 -2.65 -9.73 13.65
CA LEU A 425 -3.70 -9.52 12.65
C LEU A 425 -4.21 -8.08 12.70
N PHE A 426 -4.02 -7.35 11.60
CA PHE A 426 -4.56 -6.01 11.38
C PHE A 426 -5.82 -6.08 10.52
N TYR A 427 -6.85 -5.32 10.92
CA TYR A 427 -8.17 -5.31 10.28
C TYR A 427 -8.52 -3.88 9.91
N PHE A 428 -8.87 -3.66 8.65
CA PHE A 428 -9.47 -2.42 8.21
C PHE A 428 -10.98 -2.58 8.03
N SER A 429 -11.75 -1.75 8.72
CA SER A 429 -13.18 -1.56 8.45
C SER A 429 -13.40 -0.27 7.67
N PRO A 430 -13.99 -0.33 6.47
CA PRO A 430 -14.31 0.86 5.71
C PRO A 430 -15.37 1.75 6.39
N GLN A 431 -16.29 1.16 7.15
CA GLN A 431 -17.33 1.88 7.89
C GLN A 431 -16.71 2.71 9.02
N GLU A 432 -15.78 2.13 9.78
CA GLU A 432 -15.13 2.82 10.89
C GLU A 432 -13.96 3.71 10.46
N LYS A 433 -13.40 3.48 9.27
CA LYS A 433 -12.17 4.11 8.77
C LYS A 433 -11.01 3.98 9.76
N LYS A 434 -10.90 2.82 10.39
CA LYS A 434 -9.87 2.51 11.37
C LYS A 434 -9.24 1.17 11.07
N ILE A 435 -7.96 1.08 11.39
CA ILE A 435 -7.21 -0.16 11.44
C ILE A 435 -7.09 -0.56 12.91
N LYS A 436 -7.71 -1.68 13.24
CA LYS A 436 -7.62 -2.35 14.55
C LYS A 436 -6.67 -3.54 14.45
N TRP A 437 -6.22 -4.07 15.58
CA TRP A 437 -5.40 -5.28 15.57
C TRP A 437 -5.61 -6.17 16.80
N ARG A 438 -5.29 -7.46 16.64
CA ARG A 438 -5.17 -8.45 17.71
C ARG A 438 -3.98 -9.37 17.44
N THR A 439 -3.53 -10.11 18.44
CA THR A 439 -2.59 -11.23 18.28
C THR A 439 -3.32 -12.56 18.21
N THR A 440 -2.72 -13.55 17.55
CA THR A 440 -3.16 -14.94 17.55
C THR A 440 -2.00 -15.89 17.30
N THR A 441 -2.13 -17.13 17.75
CA THR A 441 -1.23 -18.26 17.48
C THR A 441 -1.94 -19.37 16.69
N GLU A 442 -3.16 -19.11 16.23
CA GLU A 442 -3.97 -20.04 15.44
C GLU A 442 -3.23 -20.46 14.15
N ALA A 443 -3.13 -21.78 13.90
CA ALA A 443 -2.40 -22.34 12.77
C ALA A 443 -2.91 -21.84 11.40
N THR A 444 -4.19 -21.50 11.28
CA THR A 444 -4.79 -20.96 10.04
C THR A 444 -4.21 -19.61 9.63
N TYR A 445 -3.61 -18.87 10.57
CA TYR A 445 -2.95 -17.60 10.30
C TYR A 445 -1.43 -17.70 10.25
N GLN A 446 -0.86 -18.89 10.44
CA GLN A 446 0.56 -19.12 10.22
C GLN A 446 0.86 -19.17 8.73
N PHE A 447 1.84 -18.37 8.29
CA PHE A 447 2.18 -18.24 6.87
C PHE A 447 3.69 -18.20 6.59
N LEU A 448 4.54 -18.28 7.63
CA LEU A 448 5.95 -18.56 7.46
C LEU A 448 6.17 -20.07 7.61
N PRO A 449 6.64 -20.76 6.56
CA PRO A 449 6.79 -22.21 6.60
C PRO A 449 8.07 -22.62 7.35
N ASP A 450 8.04 -23.82 7.95
CA ASP A 450 9.15 -24.36 8.72
C ASP A 450 10.46 -24.40 7.93
N TRP A 451 10.41 -24.77 6.64
CA TRP A 451 11.62 -24.79 5.81
C TRP A 451 12.32 -23.43 5.68
N PHE A 452 11.61 -22.32 5.94
CA PHE A 452 12.16 -20.97 5.94
C PHE A 452 12.64 -20.56 7.34
N THR A 453 11.90 -20.93 8.39
CA THR A 453 12.18 -20.51 9.78
C THR A 453 13.19 -21.40 10.50
N SER A 454 13.19 -22.71 10.20
CA SER A 454 13.96 -23.75 10.91
C SER A 454 15.40 -23.92 10.43
N GLN A 455 15.84 -23.18 9.40
CA GLN A 455 17.22 -23.29 8.95
C GLN A 455 18.14 -22.73 10.03
N ASP A 456 19.20 -23.45 10.40
CA ASP A 456 20.27 -22.91 11.22
C ASP A 456 21.14 -21.99 10.36
N PHE A 457 20.99 -20.68 10.55
CA PHE A 457 21.77 -19.66 9.84
C PHE A 457 23.16 -19.40 10.50
N SER A 458 23.54 -20.23 11.48
CA SER A 458 24.82 -20.17 12.20
C SER A 458 25.96 -20.91 11.49
N SER A 459 25.69 -21.68 10.43
CA SER A 459 26.66 -22.54 9.73
C SER A 459 27.20 -21.94 8.42
N SER A 460 27.19 -20.62 8.26
CA SER A 460 27.86 -19.95 7.13
C SER A 460 29.40 -19.93 7.23
N GLU A 461 30.01 -20.57 8.22
CA GLU A 461 31.46 -20.83 8.26
C GLU A 461 31.89 -22.17 7.63
N GLU A 462 30.98 -23.13 7.40
CA GLU A 462 31.35 -24.45 6.85
C GLU A 462 31.15 -24.62 5.34
N LEU A 463 30.56 -23.65 4.65
CA LEU A 463 30.34 -23.69 3.18
C LEU A 463 31.37 -22.86 2.39
N ILE A 464 32.45 -22.39 3.03
CA ILE A 464 33.59 -21.70 2.39
C ILE A 464 34.90 -22.50 2.62
N LYS A 465 34.85 -23.83 2.52
CA LYS A 465 36.06 -24.65 2.39
C LYS A 465 36.01 -25.51 1.13
#